data_AF-A0A1I7WTX2-F1
#
_entry.id   AF-A0A1I7WTX2-F1
#
_cell.length_a   1.000
_cell.length_b   1.000
_cell.length_c   1.000
_cell.angle_alpha   90.00
_cell.angle_beta   90.00
_cell.angle_gamma   90.00
#
_symmetry.space_group_name_H-M   'P 1'
#
loop_
_entity.id
_entity.type
_entity.pdbx_description
1 polymer ?
#
loop_
_entity_poly.entity_id
_entity_poly.type
_entity_poly.pdbx_seq_one_letter_code
_entity_poly.pdbx_strand_id
1 'polypeptide(L)'
;MFENFWLIVFLQILYAIIEDESSKEAKTLERSKKRALQSSLIQELKQQYSEAPEEYREINLRKYETDKEREVYVLSSNIDRYEEDHFVRLRMTKAEKNRDRRLTRDNAVDDLLNFGNYMMRDEDGGALLGKRKAGIGGRPKGKRSKIEKKKIKNARSKSKHKVIKKRQ
;
A
#
# COMPACT_ATOMS: atom_id res chain seq x y z
N MET A 1 -49.47 14.32 -3.57
CA MET A 1 -49.10 13.00 -4.13
C MET A 1 -47.61 12.88 -4.51
N PHE A 2 -46.85 13.97 -4.69
CA PHE A 2 -45.46 13.91 -5.16
C PHE A 2 -44.39 13.65 -4.09
N GLU A 3 -44.64 13.96 -2.81
CA GLU A 3 -43.64 13.76 -1.75
C GLU A 3 -43.34 12.29 -1.45
N ASN A 4 -44.37 11.44 -1.51
CA ASN A 4 -44.22 10.00 -1.31
C ASN A 4 -43.38 9.35 -2.41
N PHE A 5 -43.43 9.88 -3.64
CA PHE A 5 -42.63 9.38 -4.75
C PHE A 5 -41.13 9.62 -4.52
N TRP A 6 -40.78 10.80 -4.02
CA TRP A 6 -39.38 11.13 -3.74
C TRP A 6 -38.81 10.32 -2.56
N LEU A 7 -39.62 10.05 -1.54
CA LEU A 7 -39.25 9.17 -0.43
C LEU A 7 -39.03 7.72 -0.89
N ILE A 8 -39.87 7.20 -1.78
CA ILE A 8 -39.73 5.85 -2.34
C ILE A 8 -38.45 5.76 -3.17
N VAL A 9 -38.19 6.74 -4.04
CA VAL A 9 -36.96 6.78 -4.84
C VAL A 9 -35.73 6.93 -3.95
N PHE A 10 -35.79 7.75 -2.90
CA PHE A 10 -34.69 7.91 -1.95
C PHE A 10 -34.40 6.63 -1.16
N LEU A 11 -35.44 5.92 -0.70
CA LEU A 11 -35.31 4.61 -0.05
C LEU A 11 -34.74 3.56 -1.00
N GLN A 12 -35.15 3.56 -2.27
CA GLN A 12 -34.61 2.66 -3.29
C GLN A 12 -33.11 2.90 -3.52
N ILE A 13 -32.69 4.18 -3.60
CA ILE A 13 -31.29 4.56 -3.76
C ILE A 13 -30.48 4.18 -2.52
N LEU A 14 -31.00 4.43 -1.32
CA LEU A 14 -30.32 4.08 -0.07
C LEU A 14 -30.15 2.57 0.06
N TYR A 15 -31.18 1.79 -0.30
CA TYR A 15 -31.14 0.33 -0.29
C TYR A 15 -30.09 -0.20 -1.28
N ALA A 16 -30.06 0.33 -2.51
CA ALA A 16 -29.06 -0.05 -3.50
C ALA A 16 -27.62 0.27 -3.03
N ILE A 17 -27.41 1.40 -2.35
CA ILE A 17 -26.10 1.77 -1.79
C ILE A 17 -25.67 0.80 -0.67
N ILE A 18 -26.60 0.43 0.22
CA ILE A 18 -26.32 -0.50 1.33
C ILE A 18 -26.01 -1.91 0.79
N GLU A 19 -26.78 -2.37 -0.20
CA GLU A 19 -26.57 -3.66 -0.84
C GLU A 19 -25.21 -3.74 -1.53
N ASP A 20 -24.82 -2.69 -2.28
CA ASP A 20 -23.51 -2.58 -2.92
C ASP A 20 -22.35 -2.56 -1.93
N GLU A 21 -22.50 -1.87 -0.79
CA GLU A 21 -21.46 -1.80 0.24
C GLU A 21 -21.29 -3.17 0.92
N SER A 22 -22.38 -3.87 1.21
CA SER A 22 -22.33 -5.22 1.80
C SER A 22 -21.66 -6.25 0.86
N SER A 23 -21.90 -6.14 -0.45
CA SER A 23 -21.28 -6.99 -1.47
C SER A 23 -19.77 -6.77 -1.57
N LYS A 24 -19.31 -5.51 -1.45
CA LYS A 24 -17.88 -5.18 -1.42
C LYS A 24 -17.22 -5.70 -0.16
N GLU A 25 -17.85 -5.51 1.00
CA GLU A 25 -17.34 -6.02 2.28
C GLU A 25 -17.18 -7.56 2.24
N ALA A 26 -18.19 -8.29 1.77
CA ALA A 26 -18.13 -9.75 1.61
C ALA A 26 -16.96 -10.21 0.71
N LYS A 27 -16.78 -9.57 -0.45
CA LYS A 27 -15.69 -9.88 -1.38
C LYS A 27 -14.31 -9.60 -0.78
N THR A 28 -14.17 -8.54 0.03
CA THR A 28 -12.91 -8.26 0.72
C THR A 28 -12.59 -9.27 1.82
N LEU A 29 -13.60 -9.73 2.56
CA LEU A 29 -13.46 -10.77 3.58
C LEU A 29 -13.10 -12.13 2.95
N GLU A 30 -13.68 -12.47 1.79
CA GLU A 30 -13.33 -13.70 1.10
C GLU A 30 -11.88 -13.67 0.60
N ARG A 31 -11.44 -12.54 0.03
CA ARG A 31 -10.04 -12.35 -0.40
C ARG A 31 -9.07 -12.39 0.77
N SER A 32 -9.43 -11.82 1.92
CA SER A 32 -8.58 -11.87 3.11
C SER A 32 -8.49 -13.28 3.69
N LYS A 33 -9.59 -14.04 3.71
CA LYS A 33 -9.61 -15.46 4.07
C LYS A 33 -8.69 -16.29 3.17
N LYS A 34 -8.81 -16.14 1.85
CA LYS A 34 -7.95 -16.84 0.87
C LYS A 34 -6.47 -16.50 1.09
N ARG A 35 -6.14 -15.23 1.31
CA ARG A 35 -4.76 -14.80 1.60
C ARG A 35 -4.23 -15.32 2.94
N ALA A 36 -5.07 -15.37 3.98
CA ALA A 36 -4.68 -15.92 5.28
C ALA A 36 -4.39 -17.42 5.17
N LEU A 37 -5.22 -18.17 4.43
CA LEU A 37 -4.99 -19.60 4.16
C LEU A 37 -3.75 -19.85 3.31
N GLN A 38 -3.38 -18.89 2.46
CA GLN A 38 -2.15 -18.90 1.67
C GLN A 38 -0.94 -18.28 2.40
N SER A 39 -1.03 -18.05 3.71
CA SER A 39 0.10 -17.53 4.48
C SER A 39 1.18 -18.59 4.68
N SER A 40 2.43 -18.13 4.78
CA SER A 40 3.62 -18.99 4.93
C SER A 40 3.48 -19.97 6.09
N LEU A 41 2.88 -19.54 7.21
CA LEU A 41 2.71 -20.38 8.41
C LEU A 41 1.75 -21.57 8.16
N ILE A 42 0.62 -21.32 7.51
CA ILE A 42 -0.36 -22.38 7.23
C ILE A 42 0.18 -23.35 6.18
N GLN A 43 1.01 -22.87 5.24
CA GLN A 43 1.73 -23.72 4.29
C GLN A 43 2.76 -24.62 5.00
N GLU A 44 3.55 -24.08 5.92
CA GLU A 44 4.54 -24.85 6.69
C GLU A 44 3.87 -25.93 7.55
N LEU A 45 2.77 -25.59 8.24
CA LEU A 45 2.00 -26.58 9.00
C LEU A 45 1.43 -27.66 8.09
N LYS A 46 0.91 -27.29 6.92
CA LYS A 46 0.42 -28.28 5.94
C LYS A 46 1.54 -29.23 5.51
N GLN A 47 2.76 -28.74 5.30
CA GLN A 47 3.91 -29.56 4.92
C GLN A 47 4.33 -30.53 6.04
N GLN A 48 4.33 -30.09 7.29
CA GLN A 48 4.69 -30.95 8.43
C GLN A 48 3.73 -32.12 8.64
N TYR A 49 2.43 -31.90 8.39
CA TYR A 49 1.39 -32.92 8.60
C TYR A 49 0.96 -33.63 7.30
N SER A 50 1.41 -33.19 6.13
CA SER A 50 1.15 -33.89 4.88
C SER A 50 2.29 -34.85 4.55
N GLU A 51 2.01 -36.15 4.54
CA GLU A 51 2.92 -37.18 4.02
C GLU A 51 2.94 -37.22 2.47
N ALA A 52 2.21 -36.32 1.82
CA ALA A 52 2.22 -36.20 0.36
C ALA A 52 3.57 -35.62 -0.11
N PRO A 53 4.20 -36.19 -1.14
CA PRO A 53 5.45 -35.66 -1.67
C PRO A 53 5.26 -34.24 -2.18
N GLU A 54 6.24 -33.37 -1.92
CA GLU A 54 6.24 -32.02 -2.49
C GLU A 54 6.50 -32.10 -4.00
N GLU A 55 5.48 -31.77 -4.79
CA GLU A 55 5.66 -31.47 -6.21
C GLU A 55 6.36 -30.12 -6.34
N TYR A 56 7.69 -30.13 -6.36
CA TYR A 56 8.45 -29.00 -6.89
C TYR A 56 8.08 -28.86 -8.36
N ARG A 57 7.17 -27.93 -8.68
CA ARG A 57 7.08 -27.46 -10.06
C ARG A 57 8.45 -26.91 -10.40
N GLU A 58 9.14 -27.52 -11.35
CA GLU A 58 10.26 -26.91 -12.05
C GLU A 58 9.76 -25.71 -12.88
N ILE A 59 9.13 -24.72 -12.23
CA ILE A 59 9.43 -23.34 -12.59
C ILE A 59 10.92 -23.30 -12.36
N ASN A 60 11.70 -23.52 -13.41
CA ASN A 60 13.13 -23.65 -13.32
C ASN A 60 13.60 -22.33 -12.69
N LEU A 61 13.85 -22.33 -11.37
CA LEU A 61 14.23 -21.12 -10.64
C LEU A 61 15.42 -20.48 -11.35
N ARG A 62 16.34 -21.34 -11.81
CA ARG A 62 17.45 -20.99 -12.67
C ARG A 62 17.05 -20.30 -13.97
N LYS A 63 16.00 -20.74 -14.68
CA LYS A 63 15.47 -20.06 -15.89
C LYS A 63 14.86 -18.70 -15.54
N TYR A 64 14.08 -18.62 -14.46
CA TYR A 64 13.50 -17.37 -14.00
C TYR A 64 14.56 -16.34 -13.60
N GLU A 65 15.60 -16.78 -12.88
CA GLU A 65 16.76 -15.96 -12.54
C GLU A 65 17.53 -15.53 -13.79
N THR A 66 17.80 -16.46 -14.73
CA THR A 66 18.49 -16.10 -15.98
C THR A 66 17.68 -15.15 -16.86
N ASP A 67 16.36 -15.30 -16.93
CA ASP A 67 15.50 -14.40 -17.71
C ASP A 67 15.46 -13.00 -17.06
N LYS A 68 15.43 -12.92 -15.73
CA LYS A 68 15.54 -11.65 -15.00
C LYS A 68 16.91 -10.98 -15.21
N GLU A 69 17.99 -11.75 -15.18
CA GLU A 69 19.34 -11.26 -15.47
C GLU A 69 19.46 -10.75 -16.92
N ARG A 70 18.88 -11.48 -17.88
CA ARG A 70 18.80 -11.06 -19.29
C ARG A 70 18.04 -9.75 -19.44
N GLU A 71 16.90 -9.59 -18.79
CA GLU A 71 16.13 -8.34 -18.82
C GLU A 71 16.95 -7.15 -18.30
N VAL A 72 17.64 -7.33 -17.17
CA VAL A 72 18.52 -6.30 -16.59
C VAL A 72 19.66 -5.95 -17.55
N TYR A 73 20.28 -6.96 -18.17
CA TYR A 73 21.34 -6.76 -19.15
C TYR A 73 20.85 -5.99 -20.39
N VAL A 74 19.70 -6.38 -20.94
CA VAL A 74 19.08 -5.70 -22.10
C VAL A 74 18.74 -4.26 -21.76
N LEU A 75 18.18 -4.00 -20.57
CA LEU A 75 17.90 -2.64 -20.12
C LEU A 75 19.16 -1.80 -20.00
N SER A 76 20.23 -2.33 -19.39
CA SER A 76 21.52 -1.62 -19.30
C SER A 76 22.09 -1.31 -20.68
N SER A 77 22.13 -2.32 -21.58
CA SER A 77 22.66 -2.15 -22.93
C SER A 77 21.88 -1.11 -23.74
N ASN A 78 20.55 -1.07 -23.58
CA ASN A 78 19.73 -0.06 -24.24
C ASN A 78 19.99 1.35 -23.70
N ILE A 79 20.26 1.49 -22.41
CA ILE A 79 20.67 2.76 -21.79
C ILE A 79 22.02 3.19 -22.36
N ASP A 80 23.00 2.30 -22.38
CA ASP A 80 24.35 2.60 -22.88
C ASP A 80 24.33 3.04 -24.35
N ARG A 81 23.59 2.32 -25.22
CA ARG A 81 23.39 2.71 -26.62
C ARG A 81 22.76 4.10 -26.76
N TYR A 82 21.74 4.38 -25.95
CA TYR A 82 21.11 5.68 -25.97
C TYR A 82 22.07 6.81 -25.54
N GLU A 83 22.89 6.55 -24.51
CA GLU A 83 23.93 7.49 -24.05
C GLU A 83 25.00 7.73 -25.13
N GLU A 84 25.42 6.69 -25.86
CA GLU A 84 26.40 6.78 -26.95
C GLU A 84 25.85 7.54 -28.16
N ASP A 85 24.64 7.19 -28.62
CA ASP A 85 24.00 7.80 -29.79
C ASP A 85 23.74 9.30 -29.59
N HIS A 86 23.43 9.70 -28.35
CA HIS A 86 23.07 11.09 -28.03
C HIS A 86 24.17 11.84 -27.28
N PHE A 87 25.28 11.18 -26.93
CA PHE A 87 26.38 11.71 -26.12
C PHE A 87 25.91 12.39 -24.81
N VAL A 88 24.88 11.85 -24.15
CA VAL A 88 24.30 12.41 -22.91
C VAL A 88 24.11 11.32 -21.86
N ARG A 89 24.62 11.57 -20.65
CA ARG A 89 24.43 10.70 -19.47
C ARG A 89 22.98 10.76 -18.95
N LEU A 90 22.29 9.63 -18.90
CA LEU A 90 20.95 9.55 -18.35
C LEU A 90 20.99 9.49 -16.82
N ARG A 91 20.32 10.42 -16.15
CA ARG A 91 20.24 10.45 -14.68
C ARG A 91 18.90 9.92 -14.21
N MET A 92 18.96 8.90 -13.35
CA MET A 92 17.77 8.37 -12.65
C MET A 92 17.09 9.46 -11.81
N THR A 93 15.77 9.53 -11.90
CA THR A 93 14.99 10.50 -11.10
C THR A 93 14.97 10.11 -9.62
N LYS A 94 14.75 11.08 -8.72
CA LYS A 94 14.65 10.79 -7.27
C LYS A 94 13.51 9.83 -6.93
N ALA A 95 12.41 9.90 -7.68
CA ALA A 95 11.25 9.03 -7.48
C ALA A 95 11.59 7.59 -7.84
N GLU A 96 12.28 7.39 -8.96
CA GLU A 96 12.72 6.09 -9.45
C GLU A 96 13.76 5.44 -8.54
N LYS A 97 14.79 6.19 -8.12
CA LYS A 97 15.77 5.70 -7.11
C LYS A 97 15.10 5.28 -5.80
N ASN A 98 14.04 5.96 -5.39
CA ASN A 98 13.30 5.61 -4.18
C ASN A 98 12.38 4.39 -4.39
N ARG A 99 11.82 4.21 -5.59
CA ARG A 99 11.06 3.01 -5.95
C ARG A 99 11.96 1.78 -5.94
N ASP A 100 13.12 1.87 -6.58
CA ASP A 100 14.12 0.80 -6.64
C ASP A 100 14.54 0.34 -5.24
N ARG A 101 14.94 1.28 -4.37
CA ARG A 101 15.25 0.99 -2.96
C ARG A 101 14.11 0.34 -2.19
N ARG A 102 12.86 0.72 -2.48
CA ARG A 102 11.69 0.11 -1.84
C ARG A 102 11.49 -1.31 -2.31
N LEU A 103 11.58 -1.57 -3.61
CA LEU A 103 11.48 -2.92 -4.15
C LEU A 103 12.53 -3.85 -3.52
N THR A 104 13.79 -3.41 -3.42
CA THR A 104 14.85 -4.21 -2.78
C THR A 104 14.55 -4.50 -1.31
N ARG A 105 14.11 -3.49 -0.55
CA ARG A 105 13.85 -3.62 0.89
C ARG A 105 12.57 -4.41 1.17
N ASP A 106 11.52 -4.13 0.42
CA ASP A 106 10.20 -4.72 0.61
C ASP A 106 10.27 -6.22 0.27
N ASN A 107 11.01 -6.66 -0.75
CA ASN A 107 11.20 -8.10 -1.01
C ASN A 107 11.83 -8.84 0.19
N ALA A 108 12.93 -8.32 0.75
CA ALA A 108 13.63 -8.99 1.86
C ALA A 108 12.83 -8.98 3.17
N VAL A 109 12.05 -7.93 3.42
CA VAL A 109 11.25 -7.80 4.64
C VAL A 109 9.91 -8.51 4.50
N ASP A 110 9.30 -8.48 3.32
CA ASP A 110 8.04 -9.17 3.05
C ASP A 110 8.25 -10.68 3.15
N ASP A 111 9.32 -11.24 2.60
CA ASP A 111 9.60 -12.68 2.74
C ASP A 111 9.80 -13.10 4.22
N LEU A 112 10.43 -12.25 5.04
CA LEU A 112 10.69 -12.52 6.45
C LEU A 112 9.49 -12.26 7.37
N LEU A 113 8.64 -11.28 7.04
CA LEU A 113 7.51 -10.85 7.88
C LEU A 113 6.15 -11.30 7.34
N ASN A 114 6.10 -12.08 6.26
CA ASN A 114 4.86 -12.67 5.74
C ASN A 114 4.39 -13.89 6.55
N PHE A 115 4.27 -13.72 7.87
CA PHE A 115 3.57 -14.67 8.76
C PHE A 115 2.06 -14.73 8.49
N GLY A 116 1.57 -13.84 7.61
CA GLY A 116 0.18 -13.77 7.19
C GLY A 116 -0.72 -13.04 8.18
N ASN A 117 -1.83 -12.55 7.64
CA ASN A 117 -2.96 -11.99 8.42
C ASN A 117 -3.56 -13.01 9.42
N TYR A 118 -3.12 -14.26 9.40
CA TYR A 118 -3.52 -15.29 10.36
C TYR A 118 -3.13 -14.91 11.79
N MET A 119 -1.89 -14.45 12.01
CA MET A 119 -1.42 -13.97 13.32
C MET A 119 -2.10 -12.65 13.76
N MET A 120 -2.88 -12.03 12.86
CA MET A 120 -3.63 -10.81 13.09
C MET A 120 -5.16 -11.03 13.07
N ARG A 121 -5.64 -12.25 13.37
CA ARG A 121 -7.07 -12.57 13.46
C ARG A 121 -7.44 -13.23 14.81
N ASP A 122 -8.54 -12.80 15.42
CA ASP A 122 -9.15 -13.45 16.59
C ASP A 122 -9.80 -14.79 16.20
N GLU A 123 -10.08 -15.65 17.19
CA GLU A 123 -10.84 -16.93 17.08
C GLU A 123 -12.17 -16.76 16.31
N ASP A 124 -12.77 -15.56 16.39
CA ASP A 124 -14.05 -15.21 15.78
C ASP A 124 -13.93 -14.83 14.28
N GLY A 125 -12.72 -14.86 13.74
CA GLY A 125 -12.43 -14.50 12.34
C GLY A 125 -12.40 -12.99 12.06
N GLY A 126 -12.50 -12.16 13.10
CA GLY A 126 -12.30 -10.70 13.03
C GLY A 126 -10.82 -10.36 13.01
N ALA A 127 -10.40 -9.42 12.17
CA ALA A 127 -9.02 -8.92 12.22
C ALA A 127 -8.79 -8.19 13.56
N LEU A 128 -7.71 -8.53 14.28
CA LEU A 128 -7.27 -7.90 15.55
C LEU A 128 -7.15 -6.37 15.40
N LEU A 129 -6.83 -5.95 14.18
CA LEU A 129 -6.97 -4.58 13.75
C LEU A 129 -8.28 -4.49 12.99
N GLY A 130 -9.36 -4.31 13.76
CA GLY A 130 -10.61 -3.80 13.25
C GLY A 130 -10.36 -2.58 12.37
N LYS A 131 -11.35 -2.23 11.54
CA LYS A 131 -11.51 -0.90 10.93
C LYS A 131 -10.64 0.07 11.71
N ARG A 132 -9.63 0.70 11.08
CA ARG A 132 -8.98 1.87 11.66
C ARG A 132 -10.12 2.87 11.93
N LYS A 133 -10.80 2.71 13.06
CA LYS A 133 -11.60 3.70 13.73
C LYS A 133 -10.55 4.76 13.90
N ALA A 134 -10.71 5.84 13.15
CA ALA A 134 -10.10 7.10 13.47
C ALA A 134 -10.21 7.22 14.99
N GLY A 135 -9.07 7.12 15.67
CA GLY A 135 -9.03 7.12 17.12
C GLY A 135 -9.87 8.29 17.60
N ILE A 136 -10.86 7.98 18.41
CA ILE A 136 -11.43 8.93 19.37
C ILE A 136 -10.26 9.22 20.32
N GLY A 137 -9.45 10.20 19.93
CA GLY A 137 -8.06 10.33 20.35
C GLY A 137 -7.23 11.02 19.26
N GLY A 138 -7.60 12.25 18.91
CA GLY A 138 -6.77 13.18 18.16
C GLY A 138 -6.38 12.75 16.74
N ARG A 139 -7.22 13.10 15.76
CA ARG A 139 -6.85 13.19 14.33
C ARG A 139 -5.41 13.73 14.20
N PRO A 140 -4.44 12.98 13.63
CA PRO A 140 -3.15 13.57 13.33
C PRO A 140 -3.43 14.59 12.23
N LYS A 141 -3.48 15.88 12.61
CA LYS A 141 -3.56 16.98 11.64
C LYS A 141 -2.49 16.69 10.59
N GLY A 142 -2.93 16.49 9.35
CA GLY A 142 -2.06 16.14 8.23
C GLY A 142 -0.78 16.96 8.32
N LYS A 143 0.37 16.30 8.23
CA LYS A 143 1.67 16.96 8.31
C LYS A 143 1.68 18.04 7.24
N ARG A 144 1.46 19.29 7.65
CA ARG A 144 1.46 20.46 6.75
C ARG A 144 2.70 20.41 5.88
N SER A 145 2.53 20.65 4.59
CA SER A 145 3.66 20.62 3.65
C SER A 145 4.76 21.56 4.14
N LYS A 146 6.02 21.25 3.82
CA LYS A 146 7.17 22.06 4.25
C LYS A 146 7.02 23.53 3.85
N ILE A 147 6.30 23.77 2.74
CA ILE A 147 5.95 25.09 2.20
C ILE A 147 4.97 25.83 3.14
N GLU A 148 3.90 25.17 3.58
CA GLU A 148 2.92 25.74 4.50
C GLU A 148 3.55 26.10 5.86
N LYS A 149 4.42 25.22 6.38
CA LYS A 149 5.15 25.47 7.63
C LYS A 149 6.05 26.71 7.52
N LYS A 150 6.71 26.92 6.38
CA LYS A 150 7.55 28.10 6.13
C LYS A 150 6.72 29.38 6.03
N LYS A 151 5.55 29.34 5.37
CA LYS A 151 4.62 30.49 5.31
C LYS A 151 4.12 30.92 6.69
N ILE A 152 3.75 29.97 7.54
CA ILE A 152 3.25 30.26 8.90
C ILE A 152 4.35 30.84 9.79
N LYS A 153 5.59 30.33 9.69
CA LYS A 153 6.74 30.89 10.42
C LYS A 153 7.02 32.34 10.00
N ASN A 154 6.99 32.63 8.71
CA ASN A 154 7.18 33.98 8.18
C ASN A 154 6.04 34.94 8.56
N ALA A 155 4.78 34.45 8.62
CA ALA A 155 3.66 35.27 9.09
C ALA A 155 3.78 35.59 10.59
N ARG A 156 4.21 34.61 11.40
CA ARG A 156 4.44 34.80 12.84
C ARG A 156 5.59 35.75 13.15
N SER A 157 6.70 35.71 12.39
CA SER A 157 7.80 36.66 12.59
C SER A 157 7.41 38.09 12.22
N LYS A 158 6.65 38.28 11.12
CA LYS A 158 6.09 39.59 10.73
C LYS A 158 5.12 40.15 11.77
N SER A 159 4.25 39.30 12.32
CA SER A 159 3.32 39.67 13.40
C SER A 159 4.06 40.11 14.66
N LYS A 160 5.07 39.35 15.11
CA LYS A 160 5.89 39.71 16.28
C LYS A 160 6.60 41.05 16.09
N HIS A 161 7.17 41.29 14.91
CA HIS A 161 7.85 42.54 14.62
C HIS A 161 6.90 43.75 14.60
N LYS A 162 5.65 43.56 14.16
CA LYS A 162 4.59 44.59 14.18
C LYS A 162 4.11 44.90 15.61
N VAL A 163 4.03 43.89 16.48
CA VAL A 163 3.65 44.09 17.90
C VAL A 163 4.74 44.83 18.68
N ILE A 164 6.02 44.55 18.40
CA ILE A 164 7.15 45.24 19.03
C ILE A 164 7.20 46.71 18.61
N LYS A 165 6.97 47.02 17.32
CA LYS A 165 6.91 48.39 16.81
C LYS A 165 5.71 49.22 17.30
N LYS A 166 4.70 48.57 17.90
CA LYS A 166 3.51 49.24 18.45
C LYS A 166 3.61 49.49 19.97
N ARG A 167 4.72 49.06 20.58
CA ARG A 167 5.02 49.18 22.02
C ARG A 167 6.16 50.17 22.32
N GLN A 168 6.75 50.77 21.29
CA GLN A 168 7.62 51.94 21.35
C GLN A 168 6.80 53.15 20.90
#